data_AF-A0A7L0ZZL8-F1
#
_entry.id   AF-A0A7L0ZZL8-F1
#
_cell.length_a   1.000
_cell.length_b   1.000
_cell.length_c   1.000
_cell.angle_alpha   90.00
_cell.angle_beta   90.00
_cell.angle_gamma   90.00
#
_symmetry.space_group_name_H-M   'P 1'
#
loop_
_entity.id
_entity.type
_entity.pdbx_description
1 polymer ?
#
loop_
_entity_poly.entity_id
_entity_poly.type
_entity_poly.pdbx_seq_one_letter_code
_entity_poly.pdbx_strand_id
1 'polypeptide(L)'
;DSFDILGDGVKELLVGRDDGMIEIYTFEGTDEPVLRHDYALSESIASIQGGCVGKDGYDEILAATYSGWLTGLTTEPVHREGGSGEELKLSQEMQNKISSLRNELEHLQMKVLQEREKYQQSSQSSTAVSSVPAFSVNEKFTLNKDDASYSLILEVQTAIDNVLVQSDVPIDLLDVDKNSAVVSFSSCDSE
;
A
#
# COMPACT_ATOMS: atom_id res chain seq x y z
N ASP A 1 10.04 -0.12 -15.51
CA ASP A 1 11.50 -0.28 -15.68
C ASP A 1 11.77 -1.55 -16.49
N SER A 2 13.01 -1.87 -16.83
CA SER A 2 13.38 -3.15 -17.45
C SER A 2 14.62 -3.77 -16.81
N PHE A 3 14.54 -5.05 -16.45
CA PHE A 3 15.61 -5.76 -15.74
C PHE A 3 15.56 -7.25 -16.11
N ASP A 4 16.73 -7.88 -16.26
CA ASP A 4 16.86 -9.32 -16.53
C ASP A 4 16.79 -10.07 -15.19
N ILE A 5 15.57 -10.32 -14.73
CA ILE A 5 15.31 -11.00 -13.44
C ILE A 5 15.47 -12.52 -13.57
N LEU A 6 15.41 -13.04 -14.80
CA LEU A 6 15.54 -14.48 -15.09
C LEU A 6 17.00 -14.92 -15.31
N GLY A 7 17.90 -13.97 -15.57
CA GLY A 7 19.32 -14.22 -15.82
C GLY A 7 19.60 -14.89 -17.16
N ASP A 8 18.69 -14.75 -18.14
CA ASP A 8 18.81 -15.38 -19.46
C ASP A 8 19.43 -14.45 -20.52
N GLY A 9 19.79 -13.22 -20.12
CA GLY A 9 20.37 -12.19 -20.96
C GLY A 9 19.34 -11.29 -21.66
N VAL A 10 18.04 -11.56 -21.47
CA VAL A 10 16.94 -10.74 -22.00
C VAL A 10 16.28 -10.01 -20.83
N LYS A 11 15.98 -8.72 -21.00
CA LYS A 11 15.33 -7.94 -19.93
C LYS A 11 13.82 -8.14 -19.94
N GLU A 12 13.25 -8.37 -18.76
CA GLU A 12 11.82 -8.29 -18.52
C GLU A 12 11.36 -6.84 -18.39
N LEU A 13 10.11 -6.59 -18.76
CA LEU A 13 9.42 -5.32 -18.50
C LEU A 13 8.73 -5.40 -17.14
N LEU A 14 9.09 -4.46 -16.27
CA LEU A 14 8.54 -4.32 -14.92
C LEU A 14 7.54 -3.17 -14.89
N VAL A 15 6.31 -3.46 -14.52
CA VAL A 15 5.20 -2.49 -14.46
C VAL A 15 4.65 -2.46 -13.04
N GLY A 16 4.56 -1.24 -12.48
CA GLY A 16 3.84 -0.97 -11.24
C GLY A 16 2.60 -0.16 -11.55
N ARG A 17 1.45 -0.57 -11.01
CA ARG A 17 0.14 0.03 -11.28
C ARG A 17 -0.36 0.85 -10.10
N ASP A 18 -1.31 1.73 -10.39
CA ASP A 18 -1.95 2.59 -9.41
C ASP A 18 -2.91 1.84 -8.48
N ASP A 19 -3.35 0.63 -8.84
CA ASP A 19 -4.13 -0.27 -7.99
C ASP A 19 -3.26 -1.23 -7.16
N GLY A 20 -1.94 -1.00 -7.12
CA GLY A 20 -0.98 -1.78 -6.34
C GLY A 20 -0.49 -3.05 -7.02
N MET A 21 -0.90 -3.33 -8.25
CA MET A 21 -0.41 -4.47 -9.00
C MET A 21 1.02 -4.25 -9.51
N ILE A 22 1.89 -5.22 -9.24
CA ILE A 22 3.19 -5.37 -9.89
C ILE A 22 3.04 -6.45 -10.95
N GLU A 23 3.42 -6.16 -12.18
CA GLU A 23 3.33 -7.07 -13.32
C GLU A 23 4.71 -7.20 -13.99
N ILE A 24 5.08 -8.42 -14.33
CA ILE A 24 6.35 -8.78 -14.97
C ILE A 24 6.06 -9.41 -16.32
N TYR A 25 6.53 -8.78 -17.39
CA TYR A 25 6.31 -9.21 -18.76
C TYR A 25 7.62 -9.65 -19.43
N THR A 26 7.52 -10.74 -20.21
CA THR A 26 8.62 -11.26 -21.04
C THR A 26 8.30 -11.11 -22.52
N PHE A 27 9.34 -11.13 -23.37
CA PHE A 27 9.23 -11.14 -24.82
C PHE A 27 9.69 -12.49 -25.36
N GLU A 28 8.78 -13.45 -25.51
CA GLU A 28 9.07 -14.84 -25.93
C GLU A 28 9.34 -14.97 -27.44
N GLY A 29 10.24 -14.13 -27.99
CA GLY A 29 10.53 -14.13 -29.43
C GLY A 29 9.41 -13.55 -30.30
N THR A 30 8.37 -12.98 -29.68
CA THR A 30 7.31 -12.18 -30.31
C THR A 30 7.51 -10.71 -29.94
N ASP A 31 7.02 -9.79 -30.79
CA ASP A 31 6.98 -8.35 -30.47
C ASP A 31 5.91 -8.02 -29.40
N GLU A 32 5.05 -8.98 -29.05
CA GLU A 32 4.02 -8.81 -28.02
C GLU A 32 4.51 -9.30 -26.64
N PRO A 33 4.36 -8.48 -25.59
CA PRO A 33 4.74 -8.86 -24.22
C PRO A 33 3.76 -9.86 -23.62
N VAL A 34 4.29 -10.88 -22.95
CA VAL A 34 3.52 -11.93 -22.26
C VAL A 34 3.68 -11.75 -20.74
N LEU A 35 2.55 -11.61 -20.03
CA LEU A 35 2.53 -11.56 -18.57
C LEU A 35 3.03 -12.88 -18.00
N ARG A 36 4.05 -12.84 -17.14
CA ARG A 36 4.61 -14.02 -16.48
C ARG A 36 4.23 -14.11 -15.01
N HIS A 37 4.26 -12.97 -14.32
CA HIS A 37 3.99 -12.90 -12.89
C HIS A 37 3.27 -11.62 -12.56
N ASP A 38 2.34 -11.71 -11.63
CA ASP A 38 1.66 -10.60 -11.00
C ASP A 38 1.67 -10.73 -9.48
N TYR A 39 1.74 -9.60 -8.78
CA TYR A 39 1.69 -9.54 -7.33
C TYR A 39 0.98 -8.27 -6.87
N ALA A 40 -0.01 -8.44 -6.00
CA ALA A 40 -0.81 -7.33 -5.49
C ALA A 40 -0.25 -6.78 -4.17
N LEU A 41 0.05 -5.49 -4.15
CA LEU A 41 0.22 -4.70 -2.93
C LEU A 41 -1.09 -3.95 -2.60
N SER A 42 -1.20 -3.47 -1.36
CA SER A 42 -2.40 -2.78 -0.86
C SER A 42 -2.42 -1.27 -1.13
N GLU A 43 -1.40 -0.75 -1.80
CA GLU A 43 -1.17 0.67 -2.06
C GLU A 43 -0.69 0.87 -3.48
N SER A 44 -0.91 2.05 -4.05
CA SER A 44 -0.45 2.37 -5.40
C SER A 44 1.07 2.31 -5.52
N ILE A 45 1.57 1.82 -6.66
CA ILE A 45 3.00 1.73 -6.93
C ILE A 45 3.51 3.07 -7.46
N ALA A 46 4.37 3.73 -6.70
CA ALA A 46 4.98 5.00 -7.06
C ALA A 46 6.25 4.81 -7.92
N SER A 47 7.01 3.74 -7.69
CA SER A 47 8.18 3.40 -8.51
C SER A 47 8.48 1.91 -8.44
N ILE A 48 9.14 1.39 -9.49
CA ILE A 48 9.57 0.00 -9.60
C ILE A 48 10.95 -0.06 -10.25
N GLN A 49 11.82 -0.91 -9.73
CA GLN A 49 13.16 -1.12 -10.25
C GLN A 49 13.64 -2.54 -9.99
N GLY A 50 14.37 -3.13 -10.94
CA GLY A 50 15.08 -4.39 -10.71
C GLY A 50 16.52 -4.16 -10.25
N GLY A 51 17.04 -5.05 -9.42
CA GLY A 51 18.40 -4.98 -8.90
C GLY A 51 18.70 -6.08 -7.90
N CYS A 52 19.74 -5.90 -7.09
CA CYS A 52 20.11 -6.83 -6.03
C CYS A 52 20.43 -6.00 -4.77
N VAL A 53 19.56 -6.04 -3.76
CA VAL A 53 19.66 -5.17 -2.58
C VAL A 53 19.64 -5.93 -1.26
N GLY A 54 18.76 -6.93 -1.10
CA GLY A 54 18.68 -7.75 0.11
C GLY A 54 19.86 -8.68 0.28
N LYS A 55 20.08 -9.59 -0.67
CA LYS A 55 21.16 -10.58 -0.59
C LYS A 55 21.93 -10.71 -1.90
N ASP A 56 23.26 -10.60 -1.79
CA ASP A 56 24.17 -10.73 -2.93
C ASP A 56 23.97 -12.07 -3.67
N GLY A 57 23.95 -11.99 -5.00
CA GLY A 57 23.71 -13.13 -5.89
C GLY A 57 22.25 -13.54 -6.06
N TYR A 58 21.30 -12.81 -5.46
CA TYR A 58 19.87 -12.98 -5.71
C TYR A 58 19.28 -11.67 -6.22
N ASP A 59 18.79 -11.70 -7.46
CA ASP A 59 18.12 -10.55 -8.03
C ASP A 59 16.72 -10.36 -7.43
N GLU A 60 16.27 -9.12 -7.42
CA GLU A 60 15.08 -8.65 -6.73
C GLU A 60 14.39 -7.56 -7.55
N ILE A 61 13.06 -7.49 -7.42
CA ILE A 61 12.28 -6.35 -7.87
C ILE A 61 11.92 -5.53 -6.65
N LEU A 62 12.38 -4.28 -6.63
CA LEU A 62 12.02 -3.29 -5.63
C LEU A 62 10.85 -2.45 -6.14
N ALA A 63 9.82 -2.33 -5.30
CA ALA A 63 8.71 -1.43 -5.51
C ALA A 63 8.60 -0.46 -4.33
N ALA A 64 8.38 0.81 -4.63
CA ALA A 64 8.01 1.82 -3.64
C ALA A 64 6.52 2.12 -3.75
N THR A 65 5.80 2.06 -2.63
CA THR A 65 4.37 2.40 -2.58
C THR A 65 4.13 3.87 -2.25
N TYR A 66 2.88 4.34 -2.38
CA TYR A 66 2.49 5.72 -2.08
C TYR A 66 2.85 6.19 -0.66
N SER A 67 2.66 5.35 0.36
CA SER A 67 3.03 5.73 1.73
C SER A 67 4.54 5.63 2.00
N GLY A 68 5.33 5.19 1.01
CA GLY A 68 6.78 5.13 1.07
C GLY A 68 7.33 3.77 1.54
N TRP A 69 6.52 2.71 1.58
CA TRP A 69 7.05 1.37 1.82
C TRP A 69 7.91 0.91 0.65
N LEU A 70 9.14 0.50 0.96
CA LEU A 70 10.02 -0.18 0.02
C LEU A 70 9.88 -1.68 0.21
N THR A 71 9.34 -2.36 -0.80
CA THR A 71 9.10 -3.80 -0.78
C THR A 71 9.95 -4.47 -1.86
N GLY A 72 10.67 -5.53 -1.49
CA GLY A 72 11.46 -6.34 -2.40
C GLY A 72 10.80 -7.70 -2.67
N LEU A 73 10.67 -8.06 -3.93
CA LEU A 73 10.33 -9.41 -4.41
C LEU A 73 11.62 -10.09 -4.84
N THR A 74 12.17 -10.95 -3.99
CA THR A 74 13.48 -11.59 -4.20
C THR A 74 13.38 -12.96 -4.87
N THR A 75 14.37 -13.31 -5.68
CA THR A 75 14.58 -14.66 -6.20
C THR A 75 15.20 -15.61 -5.15
N GLU A 76 15.61 -15.09 -3.99
CA GLU A 76 16.08 -15.93 -2.90
C GLU A 76 14.96 -16.89 -2.45
N PRO A 77 15.21 -18.21 -2.46
CA PRO A 77 14.21 -19.18 -1.98
C PRO A 77 13.98 -18.99 -0.47
N VAL A 78 12.77 -18.55 -0.12
CA VAL A 78 12.33 -18.36 1.27
C VAL A 78 12.03 -19.73 1.90
N HIS A 79 13.10 -20.42 2.30
CA HIS A 79 13.18 -21.65 3.11
C HIS A 79 12.87 -23.03 2.49
N ARG A 80 13.75 -23.96 2.89
CA ARG A 80 13.80 -25.41 2.62
C ARG A 80 12.66 -26.17 3.32
N GLU A 81 12.14 -27.19 2.63
CA GLU A 81 11.42 -28.39 3.12
C GLU A 81 10.71 -28.29 4.48
N GLY A 82 9.43 -27.95 4.46
CA GLY A 82 8.48 -28.33 5.51
C GLY A 82 7.78 -29.64 5.13
N GLY A 83 8.31 -30.77 5.60
CA GLY A 83 7.56 -32.03 5.59
C GLY A 83 6.24 -31.89 6.38
N SER A 84 5.24 -32.66 5.98
CA SER A 84 3.88 -32.63 6.54
C SER A 84 3.86 -32.63 8.08
N GLY A 85 3.50 -31.49 8.68
CA GLY A 85 3.06 -31.41 10.08
C GLY A 85 3.96 -30.69 11.09
N GLU A 86 5.08 -30.07 10.69
CA GLU A 86 5.81 -29.20 11.63
C GLU A 86 5.25 -27.77 11.58
N GLU A 87 4.74 -27.30 12.72
CA GLU A 87 4.42 -25.88 12.94
C GLU A 87 5.60 -25.02 12.46
N LEU A 88 5.32 -24.02 11.62
CA LEU A 88 6.30 -23.04 11.15
C LEU A 88 6.94 -22.36 12.38
N LYS A 89 8.06 -22.91 12.87
CA LYS A 89 8.82 -22.30 13.94
C LYS A 89 9.29 -20.94 13.43
N LEU A 90 8.72 -19.88 14.00
CA LEU A 90 9.12 -18.50 13.73
C LEU A 90 10.66 -18.41 13.76
N SER A 91 11.27 -18.02 12.65
CA SER A 91 12.73 -17.83 12.57
C SER A 91 13.20 -16.94 13.73
N GLN A 92 14.39 -17.19 14.26
CA GLN A 92 14.98 -16.38 15.33
C GLN A 92 15.01 -14.89 14.96
N GLU A 93 15.24 -14.57 13.69
CA GLU A 93 15.19 -13.21 13.16
C GLU A 93 13.79 -12.59 13.29
N MET A 94 12.75 -13.36 12.97
CA MET A 94 11.36 -12.92 13.11
C MET A 94 11.01 -12.68 14.57
N GLN A 95 11.44 -13.56 15.49
CA GLN A 95 11.24 -13.37 16.93
C GLN A 95 11.96 -12.12 17.46
N ASN A 96 13.20 -11.88 17.02
CA ASN A 96 13.97 -10.69 17.38
C ASN A 96 13.32 -9.41 16.84
N LYS A 97 12.79 -9.45 15.62
CA LYS A 97 12.05 -8.33 15.03
C LYS A 97 10.77 -8.03 15.80
N ILE A 98 9.99 -9.06 16.14
CA ILE A 98 8.75 -8.91 16.94
C ILE A 98 9.04 -8.33 18.32
N SER A 99 10.07 -8.81 19.01
CA SER A 99 10.43 -8.29 20.34
C SER A 99 10.90 -6.83 20.28
N SER A 100 11.68 -6.46 19.27
CA SER A 100 12.10 -5.07 19.04
C SER A 100 10.92 -4.15 18.78
N LEU A 101 9.99 -4.56 17.90
CA LEU A 101 8.78 -3.81 17.58
C LEU A 101 7.88 -3.62 18.81
N ARG A 102 7.76 -4.62 19.68
CA ARG A 102 6.99 -4.50 20.93
C ARG A 102 7.57 -3.44 21.86
N ASN A 103 8.89 -3.44 22.05
CA ASN A 103 9.56 -2.46 22.89
C ASN A 103 9.42 -1.04 22.32
N GLU A 104 9.58 -0.89 21.00
CA GLU A 104 9.41 0.40 20.33
C GLU A 104 7.97 0.91 20.47
N LEU A 105 6.98 0.03 20.28
CA LEU A 105 5.57 0.35 20.42
C LEU A 105 5.22 0.78 21.85
N GLU A 106 5.71 0.09 22.88
CA GLU A 106 5.50 0.47 24.28
C GLU A 106 6.08 1.87 24.57
N HIS A 107 7.31 2.12 24.13
CA HIS A 107 7.96 3.42 24.31
C HIS A 107 7.21 4.55 23.57
N LEU A 108 6.80 4.31 22.32
CA LEU A 108 6.05 5.29 21.52
C LEU A 108 4.66 5.56 22.13
N GLN A 109 3.96 4.52 22.60
CA GLN A 109 2.66 4.68 23.26
C GLN A 109 2.77 5.55 24.51
N MET A 110 3.76 5.29 25.36
CA MET A 110 3.99 6.10 26.56
C MET A 110 4.28 7.56 26.20
N LYS A 111 5.12 7.80 25.19
CA LYS A 111 5.44 9.15 24.74
C LYS A 111 4.21 9.87 24.17
N VAL A 112 3.42 9.21 23.34
CA VAL A 112 2.19 9.76 22.76
C VAL A 112 1.17 10.09 23.85
N LEU A 113 1.01 9.24 24.87
CA LEU A 113 0.12 9.51 25.99
C LEU A 113 0.55 10.76 26.78
N GLN A 114 1.83 10.89 27.09
CA GLN A 114 2.36 12.07 27.78
C GLN A 114 2.15 13.36 26.97
N GLU A 115 2.43 13.33 25.65
CA GLU A 115 2.23 14.50 24.80
C GLU A 115 0.75 14.83 24.59
N ARG A 116 -0.14 13.84 24.55
CA ARG A 116 -1.60 14.05 24.53
C ARG A 116 -2.09 14.74 25.79
N GLU A 117 -1.60 14.33 26.97
CA GLU A 117 -1.97 14.96 28.23
C GLU A 117 -1.49 16.41 28.29
N LYS A 118 -0.23 16.67 27.89
CA LYS A 118 0.31 18.04 27.77
C LYS A 118 -0.51 18.89 26.81
N TYR A 119 -0.86 18.35 25.64
CA TYR A 119 -1.70 19.04 24.67
C TYR A 119 -3.06 19.40 25.28
N GLN A 120 -3.72 18.45 25.94
CA GLN A 120 -5.01 18.68 26.58
C GLN A 120 -4.94 19.77 27.66
N GLN A 121 -3.92 19.75 28.51
CA GLN A 121 -3.70 20.81 29.52
C GLN A 121 -3.48 22.18 28.86
N SER A 122 -2.65 22.23 27.81
CA SER A 122 -2.35 23.48 27.10
C SER A 122 -3.55 24.06 26.36
N SER A 123 -4.44 23.21 25.83
CA SER A 123 -5.63 23.62 25.09
C SER A 123 -6.70 24.30 25.95
N GLN A 124 -6.59 24.24 27.29
CA GLN A 124 -7.50 24.95 28.21
C GLN A 124 -7.13 26.42 28.37
N SER A 125 -5.98 26.87 27.86
CA SER A 125 -5.58 28.27 27.88
C SER A 125 -6.34 29.07 26.81
N SER A 126 -6.87 30.24 27.18
CA SER A 126 -7.58 31.14 26.27
C SER A 126 -6.68 31.76 25.19
N THR A 127 -5.37 31.61 25.30
CA THR A 127 -4.37 32.10 24.32
C THR A 127 -3.79 30.99 23.46
N ALA A 128 -4.16 29.73 23.71
CA ALA A 128 -3.68 28.60 22.93
C ALA A 128 -4.38 28.53 21.57
N VAL A 129 -3.61 28.22 20.53
CA VAL A 129 -4.11 27.97 19.18
C VAL A 129 -3.74 26.54 18.80
N SER A 130 -4.75 25.73 18.49
CA SER A 130 -4.57 24.36 18.02
C SER A 130 -4.20 24.36 16.54
N SER A 131 -3.13 23.65 16.18
CA SER A 131 -2.79 23.39 14.78
C SER A 131 -3.47 22.11 14.32
N VAL A 132 -3.99 22.13 13.10
CA VAL A 132 -4.49 20.94 12.41
C VAL A 132 -3.31 20.30 11.68
N PRO A 133 -3.07 18.98 11.81
CA PRO A 133 -2.04 18.31 11.03
C PRO A 133 -2.44 18.32 9.55
N ALA A 134 -1.56 18.81 8.70
CA ALA A 134 -1.73 18.71 7.25
C ALA A 134 -1.23 17.35 6.77
N PHE A 135 -1.99 16.71 5.89
CA PHE A 135 -1.60 15.48 5.19
C PHE A 135 -2.03 15.55 3.73
N SER A 136 -1.34 14.79 2.88
CA SER A 136 -1.64 14.70 1.46
C SER A 136 -2.67 13.62 1.19
N VAL A 137 -3.69 13.96 0.42
CA VAL A 137 -4.62 13.02 -0.20
C VAL A 137 -4.20 12.89 -1.67
N ASN A 138 -4.13 11.66 -2.15
CA ASN A 138 -3.96 11.36 -3.57
C ASN A 138 -5.32 10.96 -4.13
N GLU A 139 -5.96 11.89 -4.83
CA GLU A 139 -7.25 11.69 -5.46
C GLU A 139 -7.14 11.46 -6.97
N LYS A 140 -7.96 10.54 -7.47
CA LYS A 140 -8.13 10.30 -8.90
C LYS A 140 -9.63 10.18 -9.22
N PHE A 141 -10.11 11.05 -10.10
CA PHE A 141 -11.49 11.05 -10.56
C PHE A 141 -11.54 10.89 -12.07
N THR A 142 -11.86 9.69 -12.55
CA THR A 142 -11.77 9.33 -13.97
C THR A 142 -13.05 8.73 -14.50
N LEU A 143 -13.45 9.12 -15.71
CA LEU A 143 -14.58 8.53 -16.42
C LEU A 143 -14.17 7.20 -17.05
N ASN A 144 -14.84 6.11 -16.66
CA ASN A 144 -14.76 4.84 -17.34
C ASN A 144 -15.59 4.91 -18.63
N LYS A 145 -14.97 4.59 -19.77
CA LYS A 145 -15.61 4.69 -21.08
C LYS A 145 -16.54 3.53 -21.40
N ASP A 146 -16.34 2.39 -20.75
CA ASP A 146 -17.05 1.16 -21.08
C ASP A 146 -18.46 1.15 -20.48
N ASP A 147 -18.63 1.74 -19.29
CA ASP A 147 -19.90 1.79 -18.55
C ASP A 147 -20.41 3.22 -18.27
N ALA A 148 -19.68 4.25 -18.73
CA ALA A 148 -19.99 5.66 -18.50
C ALA A 148 -20.10 6.07 -17.02
N SER A 149 -19.46 5.33 -16.11
CA SER A 149 -19.38 5.66 -14.69
C SER A 149 -18.12 6.47 -14.36
N TYR A 150 -18.15 7.24 -13.28
CA TYR A 150 -16.94 7.85 -12.73
C TYR A 150 -16.35 6.97 -11.63
N SER A 151 -15.05 6.73 -11.68
CA SER A 151 -14.29 6.11 -10.60
C SER A 151 -13.58 7.20 -9.79
N LEU A 152 -13.98 7.35 -8.53
CA LEU A 152 -13.27 8.14 -7.52
C LEU A 152 -12.39 7.22 -6.67
N ILE A 153 -11.08 7.45 -6.69
CA ILE A 153 -10.11 6.76 -5.84
C ILE A 153 -9.48 7.79 -4.93
N LEU A 154 -9.47 7.51 -3.63
CA LEU A 154 -8.85 8.32 -2.59
C LEU A 154 -7.81 7.49 -1.86
N GLU A 155 -6.59 7.97 -1.78
CA GLU A 155 -5.49 7.29 -1.10
C GLU A 155 -4.79 8.25 -0.12
N VAL A 156 -4.52 7.76 1.09
CA VAL A 156 -3.89 8.52 2.18
C VAL A 156 -2.83 7.65 2.84
N GLN A 157 -1.76 8.26 3.36
CA GLN A 157 -0.63 7.56 4.00
C GLN A 157 -1.01 6.85 5.31
N THR A 158 -2.18 7.15 5.87
CA THR A 158 -2.71 6.56 7.09
C THR A 158 -4.08 5.95 6.81
N ALA A 159 -4.45 4.92 7.58
CA ALA A 159 -5.76 4.30 7.48
C ALA A 159 -6.89 5.35 7.59
N ILE A 160 -7.83 5.28 6.65
CA ILE A 160 -8.99 6.18 6.59
C ILE A 160 -10.05 5.64 7.54
N ASP A 161 -10.53 6.49 8.44
CA ASP A 161 -11.62 6.17 9.37
C ASP A 161 -12.99 6.24 8.68
N ASN A 162 -13.26 7.37 8.01
CA ASN A 162 -14.49 7.56 7.25
C ASN A 162 -14.28 8.55 6.10
N VAL A 163 -15.15 8.45 5.08
CA VAL A 163 -15.23 9.39 3.96
C VAL A 163 -16.67 9.87 3.85
N LEU A 164 -16.86 11.19 3.85
CA LEU A 164 -18.16 11.80 3.59
C LEU A 164 -18.22 12.22 2.12
N VAL A 165 -19.21 11.71 1.40
CA VAL A 165 -19.50 12.11 0.02
C VAL A 165 -20.77 12.94 0.01
N GLN A 166 -20.67 14.19 -0.41
CA GLN A 166 -21.81 15.09 -0.60
C GLN A 166 -21.87 15.50 -2.07
N SER A 167 -23.08 15.55 -2.62
CA SER A 167 -23.33 15.90 -4.01
C SER A 167 -24.53 16.81 -4.11
N ASP A 168 -24.42 17.84 -4.96
CA ASP A 168 -25.52 18.74 -5.34
C ASP A 168 -26.30 18.24 -6.56
N VAL A 169 -25.88 17.11 -7.14
CA VAL A 169 -26.56 16.44 -8.25
C VAL A 169 -26.96 15.03 -7.85
N PRO A 170 -28.07 14.49 -8.40
CA PRO A 170 -28.42 13.09 -8.21
C PRO A 170 -27.27 12.20 -8.70
N ILE A 171 -26.76 11.35 -7.82
CA ILE A 171 -25.71 10.38 -8.12
C ILE A 171 -26.13 9.01 -7.64
N ASP A 172 -25.76 7.98 -8.42
CA ASP A 172 -25.85 6.58 -8.02
C ASP A 172 -24.45 6.11 -7.61
N LEU A 173 -24.31 5.64 -6.38
CA LEU A 173 -23.08 5.03 -5.90
C LEU A 173 -23.13 3.52 -6.19
N LEU A 174 -22.16 3.04 -6.97
CA LEU A 174 -22.03 1.63 -7.34
C LEU A 174 -21.06 0.93 -6.40
N ASP A 175 -21.43 -0.25 -5.91
CA ASP A 175 -20.54 -1.09 -5.11
C ASP A 175 -19.40 -1.65 -5.96
N VAL A 176 -18.21 -1.75 -5.36
CA VAL A 176 -16.99 -2.29 -6.00
C VAL A 176 -16.47 -3.43 -5.15
N ASP A 177 -16.28 -4.62 -5.74
CA ASP A 177 -15.89 -5.85 -5.02
C ASP A 177 -14.59 -5.72 -4.22
N LYS A 178 -13.65 -4.91 -4.71
CA LYS A 178 -12.37 -4.66 -4.04
C LYS A 178 -12.51 -3.74 -2.81
N ASN A 179 -13.62 -3.02 -2.66
CA ASN A 179 -13.84 -2.08 -1.57
C ASN A 179 -14.46 -2.80 -0.36
N SER A 180 -13.81 -2.66 0.80
CA SER A 180 -14.28 -3.24 2.06
C SER A 180 -15.03 -2.25 2.96
N ALA A 181 -15.24 -1.01 2.50
CA ALA A 181 -15.94 0.01 3.27
C ALA A 181 -17.45 -0.28 3.38
N VAL A 182 -18.05 0.15 4.48
CA VAL A 182 -19.50 0.09 4.68
C VAL A 182 -20.11 1.44 4.31
N VAL A 183 -21.12 1.43 3.44
CA VAL A 183 -21.82 2.64 3.00
C VAL A 183 -23.02 2.93 3.90
N SER A 184 -23.20 4.20 4.26
CA SER A 184 -24.39 4.68 4.97
C SER A 184 -24.94 5.92 4.26
N PHE A 185 -26.23 5.87 3.91
CA PHE A 185 -26.92 6.99 3.26
C PHE A 185 -27.64 7.82 4.30
N SER A 186 -27.26 9.10 4.38
CA SER A 186 -28.01 10.09 5.18
C SER A 186 -29.20 10.61 4.39
N SER A 187 -30.31 10.90 5.06
CA SER A 187 -31.45 11.56 4.42
C SER A 187 -31.01 12.92 3.87
N CYS A 188 -31.26 13.17 2.60
CA CYS A 188 -31.09 14.47 1.98
C CYS A 188 -32.42 15.23 2.04
N ASP A 189 -32.37 16.52 2.40
CA ASP A 189 -33.49 17.41 2.19
C ASP A 189 -33.51 17.75 0.69
N SER A 190 -34.55 17.30 -0.01
CA SER A 190 -34.77 17.68 -1.40
C SER A 190 -35.22 19.14 -1.42
N GLU A 191 -34.41 20.05 -1.97
CA GLU A 191 -34.92 21.35 -2.43
C GLU A 191 -35.85 21.18 -3.65
#